data_AF-A0AA39F0T1-F1
#
_entry.id   AF-A0AA39F0T1-F1
#
_cell.length_a   1.000
_cell.length_b   1.000
_cell.length_c   1.000
_cell.angle_alpha   90.00
_cell.angle_beta   90.00
_cell.angle_gamma   90.00
#
_symmetry.space_group_name_H-M   'P 1'
#
loop_
_entity.id
_entity.type
_entity.pdbx_description
1 polymer ?
#
loop_
_entity_poly.entity_id
_entity_poly.type
_entity_poly.pdbx_seq_one_letter_code
_entity_poly.pdbx_strand_id
1 'polypeptide(L)'
;MRSATTTRMITYGVKGVSPLAASPEFSICKGMVIEAMHAVFLGVVKQHLNLLLTSFGAPYYIGSPNNKVVIDARLMAIKPPNHRSRLPRSIKTCGQWKASEFKNWLEYAPVCLDGVGG
;
A
#
# COMPACT_ATOMS: atom_id res chain seq x y z
N MET A 1 28.32 -17.73 -11.10
CA MET A 1 29.38 -16.84 -11.64
C MET A 1 30.52 -17.57 -12.34
N ARG A 2 30.90 -18.81 -11.98
CA ARG A 2 32.02 -19.51 -12.65
C ARG A 2 31.72 -19.99 -14.09
N SER A 3 30.46 -20.14 -14.49
CA SER A 3 30.10 -20.70 -15.80
C SER A 3 30.10 -19.71 -16.97
N ALA A 4 30.23 -18.40 -16.70
CA ALA A 4 30.27 -17.37 -17.76
C ALA A 4 31.69 -17.07 -18.27
N THR A 5 32.73 -17.50 -17.55
CA THR A 5 34.12 -17.24 -17.94
C THR A 5 34.59 -18.17 -19.06
N THR A 6 33.98 -19.35 -19.21
CA THR A 6 34.41 -20.35 -20.19
C THR A 6 33.74 -20.20 -21.56
N THR A 7 32.58 -19.53 -21.61
CA THR A 7 31.79 -19.44 -22.84
C THR A 7 31.49 -17.97 -23.11
N ARG A 8 32.04 -17.40 -24.20
CA ARG A 8 31.78 -16.02 -24.68
C ARG A 8 30.32 -15.84 -25.15
N MET A 9 29.35 -16.13 -24.28
CA MET A 9 27.93 -15.93 -24.51
C MET A 9 27.36 -15.03 -23.44
N ILE A 10 26.52 -14.08 -23.86
CA ILE A 10 25.78 -13.19 -22.97
C ILE A 10 24.83 -14.05 -22.14
N THR A 11 25.12 -14.17 -20.84
CA THR A 11 24.26 -14.88 -19.89
C THR A 11 23.32 -13.87 -19.26
N TYR A 12 22.04 -13.91 -19.64
CA TYR A 12 20.99 -13.19 -18.92
C TYR A 12 20.91 -13.76 -17.49
N GLY A 13 20.75 -12.87 -16.49
CA GLY A 13 20.95 -13.18 -15.07
C GLY A 13 20.23 -14.43 -14.55
N VAL A 14 20.68 -14.93 -13.39
CA VAL A 14 20.17 -16.16 -12.78
C VAL A 14 18.68 -16.01 -12.44
N LYS A 15 17.80 -16.62 -13.23
CA LYS A 15 16.41 -16.89 -12.85
C LYS A 15 16.40 -18.15 -11.98
N GLY A 16 16.20 -17.99 -10.68
CA GLY A 16 16.14 -19.10 -9.73
C GLY A 16 15.85 -18.60 -8.32
N VAL A 17 15.57 -19.53 -7.40
CA VAL A 17 15.44 -19.20 -5.97
C VAL A 17 16.71 -18.48 -5.50
N SER A 18 16.54 -17.44 -4.68
CA SER A 18 17.68 -16.70 -4.13
C SER A 18 18.61 -17.67 -3.41
N PRO A 19 19.95 -17.61 -3.62
CA PRO A 19 20.89 -18.43 -2.87
C PRO A 19 20.72 -18.29 -1.35
N LEU A 20 20.26 -17.12 -0.89
CA LEU A 20 19.93 -16.89 0.52
C LEU A 20 18.73 -17.73 0.99
N ALA A 21 17.71 -17.89 0.14
CA ALA A 21 16.54 -18.73 0.42
C ALA A 21 16.86 -20.24 0.42
N ALA A 22 17.93 -20.66 -0.27
CA ALA A 22 18.40 -22.03 -0.30
C ALA A 22 19.33 -22.38 0.89
N SER A 23 19.70 -21.40 1.72
CA SER A 23 20.56 -21.62 2.88
C SER A 23 19.76 -22.24 4.02
N PRO A 24 20.18 -23.39 4.59
CA PRO A 24 19.49 -24.03 5.70
C PRO A 24 19.49 -23.19 6.98
N GLU A 25 20.41 -22.23 7.10
CA GLU A 25 20.51 -21.34 8.26
C GLU A 25 19.60 -20.11 8.17
N PHE A 26 19.06 -19.80 6.98
CA PHE A 26 18.20 -18.64 6.77
C PHE A 26 16.73 -19.05 6.67
N SER A 27 15.97 -18.80 7.74
CA SER A 27 14.53 -18.91 7.68
C SER A 27 13.94 -17.70 6.98
N ILE A 28 13.33 -17.88 5.81
CA ILE A 28 12.65 -16.79 5.08
C ILE A 28 11.61 -16.10 5.96
N CYS A 29 10.86 -16.88 6.76
CA CYS A 29 9.81 -16.35 7.64
C CYS A 29 10.37 -15.50 8.80
N LYS A 30 11.56 -15.83 9.32
CA LYS A 30 12.16 -15.11 10.46
C LYS A 30 13.22 -14.09 10.05
N GLY A 31 13.81 -14.26 8.88
CA GLY A 31 14.96 -13.50 8.39
C GLY A 31 14.59 -12.38 7.42
N MET A 32 13.34 -12.34 6.94
CA MET A 32 12.84 -11.25 6.11
C MET A 32 12.00 -10.29 6.96
N VAL A 33 12.28 -8.99 6.84
CA VAL A 33 11.42 -7.95 7.40
C VAL A 33 10.13 -7.89 6.57
N ILE A 34 9.00 -7.67 7.23
CA ILE A 34 7.71 -7.46 6.57
C ILE A 34 7.82 -6.23 5.66
N GLU A 35 7.64 -6.44 4.37
CA GLU A 35 7.69 -5.35 3.40
C GLU A 35 6.42 -4.50 3.54
N ALA A 36 6.60 -3.27 4.02
CA ALA A 36 5.50 -2.40 4.42
C ALA A 36 4.60 -1.99 3.25
N MET A 37 5.13 -1.89 2.01
CA MET A 37 4.29 -1.50 0.87
C MET A 37 3.22 -2.53 0.54
N HIS A 38 3.59 -3.81 0.48
CA HIS A 38 2.67 -4.88 0.10
C HIS A 38 1.86 -5.41 1.27
N ALA A 39 2.50 -5.67 2.42
CA ALA A 39 1.79 -6.24 3.57
C ALA A 39 0.91 -5.21 4.29
N VAL A 40 1.44 -4.01 4.54
CA VAL A 40 0.72 -2.99 5.33
C VAL A 40 -0.15 -2.13 4.42
N PHE A 41 0.43 -1.44 3.43
CA PHE A 41 -0.30 -0.42 2.67
C PHE A 41 -1.28 -1.03 1.65
N LEU A 42 -0.81 -1.95 0.80
CA LEU A 42 -1.68 -2.63 -0.18
C LEU A 42 -2.51 -3.77 0.41
N GLY A 43 -2.09 -4.32 1.55
CA GLY A 43 -2.83 -5.33 2.29
C GLY A 43 -3.81 -4.69 3.27
N VAL A 44 -3.34 -4.43 4.49
CA VAL A 44 -4.17 -4.01 5.61
C VAL A 44 -4.89 -2.67 5.34
N VAL A 45 -4.18 -1.63 4.94
CA VAL A 45 -4.76 -0.29 4.80
C VAL A 45 -5.79 -0.24 3.67
N LYS A 46 -5.48 -0.87 2.53
CA LYS A 46 -6.42 -1.02 1.42
C LYS A 46 -7.68 -1.79 1.82
N GLN A 47 -7.51 -2.92 2.52
CA GLN A 47 -8.65 -3.71 2.99
C GLN A 47 -9.51 -2.92 3.98
N HIS A 48 -8.88 -2.22 4.92
CA HIS A 48 -9.57 -1.40 5.90
C HIS A 48 -10.40 -0.29 5.23
N LEU A 49 -9.81 0.45 4.28
CA LEU A 49 -10.53 1.46 3.52
C LEU A 49 -11.71 0.86 2.73
N ASN A 50 -11.52 -0.31 2.11
CA ASN A 50 -12.60 -0.98 1.40
C ASN A 50 -13.77 -1.32 2.33
N LEU A 51 -13.51 -1.89 3.51
CA LEU A 51 -14.56 -2.21 4.49
C LEU A 51 -15.36 -0.96 4.89
N LEU A 52 -14.68 0.13 5.20
CA LEU A 52 -15.31 1.42 5.53
C LEU A 52 -16.25 1.92 4.41
N LEU A 53 -15.87 1.70 3.14
CA LEU A 53 -16.60 2.23 1.98
C LEU A 53 -17.67 1.29 1.40
N THR A 54 -17.62 -0.01 1.68
CA THR A 54 -18.47 -1.02 1.02
C THR A 54 -19.31 -1.87 1.96
N SER A 55 -18.99 -1.94 3.26
CA SER A 55 -19.74 -2.77 4.22
C SER A 55 -21.08 -2.15 4.62
N PHE A 56 -22.02 -2.02 3.69
CA PHE A 56 -23.34 -1.44 3.94
C PHE A 56 -24.06 -2.11 5.12
N GLY A 57 -24.61 -1.31 6.03
CA GLY A 57 -25.30 -1.78 7.23
C GLY A 57 -24.39 -2.14 8.42
N ALA A 58 -23.06 -2.15 8.24
CA ALA A 58 -22.13 -2.30 9.35
C ALA A 58 -22.05 -1.01 10.19
N PRO A 59 -21.77 -1.09 11.50
CA PRO A 59 -21.67 0.10 12.37
C PRO A 59 -20.51 1.03 11.99
N TYR A 60 -19.51 0.52 11.28
CA TYR A 60 -18.35 1.28 10.78
C TYR A 60 -18.50 1.70 9.30
N TYR A 61 -19.69 1.53 8.72
CA TYR A 61 -19.95 1.91 7.33
C TYR A 61 -20.01 3.43 7.19
N ILE A 62 -19.11 3.97 6.37
CA ILE A 62 -19.03 5.40 6.04
C ILE A 62 -19.07 5.64 4.53
N GLY A 63 -19.45 4.63 3.76
CA GLY A 63 -19.44 4.66 2.29
C GLY A 63 -20.60 5.39 1.62
N SER A 64 -21.44 6.14 2.36
CA SER A 64 -22.56 6.89 1.80
C SER A 64 -22.08 7.95 0.80
N PRO A 65 -22.88 8.31 -0.23
CA PRO A 65 -22.48 9.33 -1.20
C PRO A 65 -22.11 10.67 -0.55
N ASN A 66 -22.87 11.11 0.47
CA ASN A 66 -22.61 12.34 1.20
C ASN A 66 -21.28 12.27 1.97
N ASN A 67 -21.04 11.18 2.69
CA ASN A 67 -19.80 10.98 3.44
C ASN A 67 -18.59 10.93 2.51
N LYS A 68 -18.71 10.24 1.36
CA LYS A 68 -17.66 10.19 0.34
C LYS A 68 -17.30 11.58 -0.19
N VAL A 69 -18.27 12.47 -0.40
CA VAL A 69 -18.01 13.86 -0.83
C VAL A 69 -17.25 14.64 0.25
N VAL A 70 -17.65 14.52 1.51
CA VAL A 70 -16.98 15.20 2.64
C VAL A 70 -15.54 14.70 2.80
N ILE A 71 -15.35 13.39 2.80
CA ILE A 71 -14.02 12.76 2.92
C ILE A 71 -13.12 13.18 1.74
N ASP A 72 -13.65 13.17 0.51
CA ASP A 72 -12.92 13.55 -0.69
C ASP A 72 -12.49 15.03 -0.63
N ALA A 73 -13.39 15.93 -0.25
CA ALA A 73 -13.10 17.35 -0.12
C ALA A 73 -12.00 17.61 0.92
N ARG A 74 -12.06 16.95 2.09
CA ARG A 74 -11.04 17.05 3.13
C ARG A 74 -9.70 16.50 2.66
N LEU A 75 -9.69 15.33 2.02
CA LEU A 75 -8.49 14.70 1.50
C LEU A 75 -7.78 15.59 0.45
N MET A 76 -8.56 16.20 -0.44
CA MET A 76 -8.05 17.11 -1.48
C MET A 76 -7.60 18.47 -0.94
N ALA A 77 -8.08 18.88 0.23
CA ALA A 77 -7.64 20.11 0.90
C ALA A 77 -6.28 19.97 1.61
N ILE A 78 -5.81 18.75 1.84
CA ILE A 78 -4.53 18.49 2.51
C ILE A 78 -3.37 18.93 1.62
N LYS A 79 -2.56 19.85 2.14
CA LYS A 79 -1.31 20.29 1.52
C LYS A 79 -0.14 19.55 2.16
N PRO A 80 0.41 18.50 1.51
CA PRO A 80 1.54 17.78 2.08
C PRO A 80 2.79 18.66 2.10
N PRO A 81 3.68 18.49 3.10
CA PRO A 81 4.97 19.16 3.13
C PRO A 81 5.87 18.75 1.95
N ASN A 82 6.81 19.63 1.56
CA ASN A 82 7.62 19.50 0.33
C ASN A 82 8.40 18.18 0.17
N HIS A 83 8.66 17.43 1.25
CA HIS A 83 9.35 16.15 1.19
C HIS A 83 8.46 14.98 0.72
N ARG A 84 7.14 15.20 0.58
CA ARG A 84 6.20 14.19 0.09
C ARG A 84 6.10 14.28 -1.42
N SER A 85 6.57 13.24 -2.11
CA SER A 85 6.61 13.19 -3.57
C SER A 85 5.25 13.00 -4.25
N ARG A 86 4.18 12.68 -3.50
CA ARG A 86 2.83 12.47 -4.06
C ARG A 86 1.78 13.27 -3.30
N LEU A 87 0.99 14.01 -4.08
CA LEU A 87 -0.21 14.68 -3.61
C LEU A 87 -1.32 13.67 -3.28
N PRO A 88 -2.25 14.03 -2.37
CA PRO A 88 -3.47 13.26 -2.18
C PRO A 88 -4.24 13.12 -3.49
N ARG A 89 -4.85 11.96 -3.70
CA ARG A 89 -5.74 11.68 -4.84
C ARG A 89 -7.15 11.46 -4.31
N SER A 90 -8.15 11.74 -5.13
CA SER A 90 -9.56 11.54 -4.79
C SER A 90 -9.84 10.11 -4.31
N ILE A 91 -10.63 10.01 -3.23
CA ILE A 91 -11.07 8.73 -2.64
C ILE A 91 -11.93 7.91 -3.61
N LYS A 92 -12.57 8.56 -4.59
CA LYS A 92 -13.35 7.88 -5.64
C LYS A 92 -12.50 6.97 -6.52
N THR A 93 -11.19 7.24 -6.59
CA THR A 93 -10.22 6.46 -7.37
C THR A 93 -9.39 5.50 -6.51
N CYS A 94 -9.78 5.27 -5.25
CA CYS A 94 -8.99 4.50 -4.30
C CYS A 94 -8.68 3.06 -4.74
N GLY A 95 -9.51 2.48 -5.62
CA GLY A 95 -9.25 1.17 -6.22
C GLY A 95 -7.97 1.10 -7.06
N GLN A 96 -7.49 2.25 -7.58
CA GLN A 96 -6.31 2.36 -8.44
C GLN A 96 -5.08 2.92 -7.71
N TRP A 97 -5.19 3.13 -6.39
CA TRP A 97 -4.11 3.70 -5.60
C TRP A 97 -2.90 2.78 -5.50
N LYS A 98 -1.71 3.37 -5.53
CA LYS A 98 -0.44 2.69 -5.26
C LYS A 98 -0.18 2.63 -3.75
N ALA A 99 0.78 1.79 -3.33
CA ALA A 99 1.18 1.66 -1.92
C ALA A 99 1.50 3.01 -1.25
N SER A 100 2.14 3.93 -1.98
CA SER A 100 2.44 5.28 -1.47
C SER A 100 1.20 6.12 -1.21
N GLU A 101 0.13 5.93 -1.96
CA GLU A 101 -1.15 6.64 -1.76
C GLU A 101 -1.90 6.05 -0.54
N PHE A 102 -1.86 4.73 -0.36
CA PHE A 102 -2.37 4.10 0.85
C PHE A 102 -1.58 4.48 2.10
N LYS A 103 -0.25 4.62 1.99
CA LYS A 103 0.56 5.20 3.08
C LYS A 103 0.08 6.60 3.43
N ASN A 104 -0.11 7.46 2.42
CA ASN A 104 -0.59 8.82 2.66
C ASN A 104 -1.98 8.82 3.32
N TRP A 105 -2.89 7.97 2.85
CA TRP A 105 -4.20 7.80 3.44
C TRP A 105 -4.13 7.40 4.92
N LEU A 106 -3.25 6.47 5.30
CA LEU A 106 -3.10 6.05 6.70
C LEU A 106 -2.80 7.23 7.63
N GLU A 107 -2.02 8.20 7.17
CA GLU A 107 -1.67 9.40 7.95
C GLU A 107 -2.78 10.47 7.93
N TYR A 108 -3.58 10.53 6.85
CA TYR A 108 -4.62 11.55 6.66
C TYR A 108 -6.00 11.10 7.17
N ALA A 109 -6.23 9.80 7.30
CA ALA A 109 -7.51 9.22 7.68
C ALA A 109 -8.13 9.85 8.94
N PRO A 110 -7.39 10.11 10.04
CA PRO A 110 -7.98 10.70 11.23
C PRO A 110 -8.67 12.05 10.98
N VAL A 111 -8.05 12.92 10.18
CA VAL A 111 -8.62 14.24 9.84
C VAL A 111 -9.75 14.11 8.82
N CYS A 112 -9.60 13.20 7.85
CA CYS A 112 -10.60 12.99 6.82
C CYS A 112 -11.90 12.38 7.37
N LEU A 113 -11.80 11.51 8.38
CA LEU A 113 -12.91 10.76 8.97
C LEU A 113 -13.55 11.44 10.19
N ASP A 114 -13.01 12.57 10.63
CA ASP A 114 -13.49 13.26 11.83
C ASP A 114 -14.98 13.67 11.72
N GLY A 115 -15.83 13.17 12.61
CA GLY A 115 -17.28 13.39 12.56
C GLY A 115 -17.99 12.78 11.34
N VAL A 116 -17.34 11.86 10.61
CA VAL A 116 -17.96 11.13 9.49
C VAL A 116 -18.36 9.74 9.98
N GLY A 117 -19.64 9.55 10.25
CA GLY A 117 -20.16 8.32 10.87
C GLY A 117 -20.61 8.60 12.29
N GLY A 118 -21.88 8.95 12.40
CA GLY A 118 -22.65 9.33 13.59
C GLY A 118 -24.06 9.65 13.13
#